data_AF-A0A1R1PUE5-F1
#
_entry.id   AF-A0A1R1PUE5-F1
#
_cell.length_a   1.000
_cell.length_b   1.000
_cell.length_c   1.000
_cell.angle_alpha   90.00
_cell.angle_beta   90.00
_cell.angle_gamma   90.00
#
_symmetry.space_group_name_H-M   'P 1'
#
loop_
_entity.id
_entity.type
_entity.pdbx_description
1 polymer ?
#
loop_
_entity_poly.entity_id
_entity_poly.type
_entity_poly.pdbx_seq_one_letter_code
_entity_poly.pdbx_strand_id
1 'polypeptide(L)'
;MNLLNIEENIKVVKDFPTDEDLKNVIDKTHALGGLVIVNHIWWSNATNQSHRTVLTDHPSREKLLELGVDGFEVINSNVFDLPTYQFVLENKDKLVGVSGSDIHSPDVPSYAWTILNAAGFNRSAIMDQLKAKKTSYLFDPTGSPYLPEFSISSRYYKLSMLNDIVQLLYSFRYYDHGTYSFRGSFCQPSITQVYAQMVGWGIFYLILVFLFFEVFRGIAYGLWYLSRNLVARLKSARKRRNTNHIQ
;
A
#
# COMPACT_ATOMS: atom_id res chain seq x y z
N MET A 1 7.19 15.53 -6.06
CA MET A 1 7.09 16.28 -7.32
C MET A 1 7.37 15.32 -8.45
N ASN A 2 6.57 15.36 -9.50
CA ASN A 2 6.78 14.65 -10.76
C ASN A 2 7.53 15.58 -11.72
N LEU A 3 8.67 15.11 -12.22
CA LEU A 3 9.51 15.84 -13.16
C LEU A 3 9.26 15.26 -14.55
N LEU A 4 8.57 16.01 -15.39
CA LEU A 4 8.10 15.55 -16.70
C LEU A 4 9.03 16.02 -17.81
N ASN A 5 9.09 15.26 -18.90
CA ASN A 5 9.82 15.60 -20.12
C ASN A 5 11.33 15.83 -19.96
N ILE A 6 11.95 15.18 -18.98
CA ILE A 6 13.40 15.11 -18.82
C ILE A 6 13.92 13.71 -19.16
N GLU A 7 15.13 13.63 -19.68
CA GLU A 7 15.81 12.36 -20.01
C GLU A 7 16.81 11.94 -18.93
N GLU A 8 17.18 12.89 -18.07
CA GLU A 8 18.10 12.69 -16.98
C GLU A 8 17.36 12.57 -15.65
N ASN A 9 17.80 11.65 -14.80
CA ASN A 9 17.33 11.60 -13.42
C ASN A 9 17.99 12.70 -12.60
N ILE A 10 17.17 13.52 -11.94
CA ILE A 10 17.64 14.47 -10.93
C ILE A 10 17.64 13.75 -9.58
N LYS A 11 18.84 13.52 -9.02
CA LYS A 11 19.01 12.77 -7.77
C LYS A 11 18.39 13.52 -6.60
N VAL A 12 17.59 12.82 -5.80
CA VAL A 12 17.09 13.32 -4.51
C VAL A 12 18.25 13.34 -3.50
N VAL A 13 18.62 14.53 -3.03
CA VAL A 13 19.82 14.74 -2.20
C VAL A 13 19.57 14.67 -0.68
N LYS A 14 18.35 15.02 -0.23
CA LYS A 14 17.99 15.13 1.19
C LYS A 14 16.58 14.59 1.42
N ASP A 15 16.36 14.05 2.61
CA ASP A 15 15.03 13.58 3.05
C ASP A 15 14.12 14.76 3.38
N PHE A 16 14.72 15.82 3.91
CA PHE A 16 14.11 17.11 4.21
C PHE A 16 14.81 18.18 3.35
N PRO A 17 14.41 18.35 2.08
CA PRO A 17 15.00 19.37 1.21
C PRO A 17 14.62 20.77 1.71
N THR A 18 15.55 21.72 1.59
CA THR A 18 15.25 23.14 1.81
C THR A 18 14.54 23.73 0.59
N ASP A 19 13.96 24.92 0.74
CA ASP A 19 13.43 25.69 -0.40
C ASP A 19 14.47 25.89 -1.51
N GLU A 20 15.74 26.10 -1.15
CA GLU A 20 16.84 26.22 -2.12
C GLU A 20 17.10 24.89 -2.83
N ASP A 21 17.08 23.76 -2.13
CA ASP A 21 17.21 22.44 -2.77
C ASP A 21 16.05 22.19 -3.74
N LEU A 22 14.81 22.53 -3.35
CA LEU A 22 13.63 22.41 -4.21
C LEU A 22 13.76 23.31 -5.44
N LYS A 23 14.16 24.56 -5.25
CA LYS A 23 14.38 25.52 -6.34
C LYS A 23 15.45 25.01 -7.31
N ASN A 24 16.56 24.48 -6.80
CA ASN A 24 17.62 23.92 -7.65
C ASN A 24 17.13 22.75 -8.50
N VAL A 25 16.26 21.89 -7.95
CA VAL A 25 15.63 20.79 -8.72
C VAL A 25 14.68 21.34 -9.79
N ILE A 26 13.89 22.37 -9.45
CA ILE A 26 12.97 23.02 -10.38
C ILE A 26 13.74 23.66 -11.53
N ASP A 27 14.71 24.51 -11.22
CA ASP A 27 15.53 25.23 -12.20
C ASP A 27 16.28 24.24 -13.11
N LYS A 28 16.82 23.15 -12.55
CA LYS A 28 17.46 22.10 -13.34
C LYS A 28 16.46 21.39 -14.26
N THR A 29 15.25 21.10 -13.79
CA THR A 29 14.21 20.49 -14.61
C THR A 29 13.84 21.39 -15.79
N HIS A 30 13.69 22.70 -15.55
CA HIS A 30 13.43 23.68 -16.60
C HIS A 30 14.59 23.83 -17.58
N ALA A 31 15.84 23.81 -17.11
CA ALA A 31 17.01 23.84 -17.98
C ALA A 31 17.08 22.64 -18.94
N LEU A 32 16.49 21.50 -18.54
CA LEU A 32 16.33 20.31 -19.37
C LEU A 32 15.06 20.34 -20.24
N GLY A 33 14.30 21.45 -20.25
CA GLY A 33 13.07 21.61 -21.02
C GLY A 33 11.85 20.87 -20.44
N GLY A 34 11.95 20.41 -19.20
CA GLY A 34 10.92 19.68 -18.46
C GLY A 34 9.87 20.56 -17.81
N LEU A 35 8.92 19.92 -17.12
CA LEU A 35 7.93 20.55 -16.25
C LEU A 35 7.97 19.93 -14.86
N VAL A 36 7.66 20.71 -13.84
CA VAL A 36 7.56 20.27 -12.44
C VAL A 36 6.11 20.31 -11.99
N ILE A 37 5.56 19.14 -11.68
CA ILE A 37 4.22 18.99 -11.13
C ILE A 37 4.31 18.60 -9.65
N VAL A 38 3.57 19.30 -8.81
CA VAL A 38 3.43 18.94 -7.39
C VAL A 38 2.39 17.83 -7.27
N ASN A 39 2.80 16.66 -6.80
CA ASN A 39 1.91 15.51 -6.60
C ASN A 39 1.00 15.77 -5.40
N HIS A 40 -0.24 15.28 -5.49
CA HIS A 40 -1.29 15.25 -4.47
C HIS A 40 -0.98 15.93 -3.12
N ILE A 41 -0.86 17.27 -3.13
CA ILE A 41 -0.37 18.06 -1.98
C ILE A 41 -1.28 17.96 -0.74
N TRP A 42 -2.55 17.60 -0.94
CA TRP A 42 -3.46 17.31 0.17
C TRP A 42 -2.95 16.19 1.09
N TRP A 43 -2.12 15.24 0.62
CA TRP A 43 -1.47 14.26 1.51
C TRP A 43 -0.50 14.92 2.49
N SER A 44 0.23 15.94 2.04
CA SER A 44 1.16 16.70 2.89
C SER A 44 0.41 17.64 3.84
N ASN A 45 -0.74 18.17 3.41
CA ASN A 45 -1.45 19.27 4.06
C ASN A 45 -2.63 18.82 4.93
N ALA A 46 -3.06 17.57 4.86
CA ALA A 46 -4.17 17.05 5.66
C ALA A 46 -3.71 15.98 6.64
N THR A 47 -4.31 15.97 7.83
CA THR A 47 -4.31 14.77 8.67
C THR A 47 -5.19 13.72 8.00
N ASN A 48 -4.60 12.66 7.45
CA ASN A 48 -5.38 11.54 6.93
C ASN A 48 -5.70 10.54 8.06
N GLN A 49 -6.63 9.61 7.85
CA GLN A 49 -7.07 8.67 8.89
C GLN A 49 -5.95 7.82 9.49
N SER A 50 -4.85 7.64 8.75
CA SER A 50 -3.66 6.88 9.18
C SER A 50 -2.56 7.76 9.75
N HIS A 51 -2.52 9.05 9.43
CA HIS A 51 -1.44 9.97 9.78
C HIS A 51 -1.97 11.15 10.60
N ARG A 52 -1.60 11.19 11.87
CA ARG A 52 -2.08 12.22 12.83
C ARG A 52 -1.38 13.57 12.70
N THR A 53 -0.45 13.73 11.76
CA THR A 53 0.36 14.95 11.64
C THR A 53 0.46 15.42 10.19
N VAL A 54 0.28 16.72 9.99
CA VAL A 54 0.61 17.45 8.76
C VAL A 54 2.13 17.55 8.65
N LEU A 55 2.69 17.60 7.44
CA LEU A 55 4.10 17.94 7.24
C LEU A 55 4.27 19.45 7.50
N THR A 56 4.71 19.81 8.71
CA THR A 56 4.76 21.21 9.19
C THR A 56 5.64 22.12 8.32
N ASP A 57 6.70 21.57 7.73
CA ASP A 57 7.68 22.32 6.95
C ASP A 57 7.47 22.15 5.43
N HIS A 58 6.34 21.57 5.00
CA HIS A 58 6.04 21.44 3.58
C HIS A 58 5.65 22.82 3.01
N PRO A 59 6.25 23.28 1.89
CA PRO A 59 5.90 24.54 1.27
C PRO A 59 4.40 24.65 0.92
N SER A 60 3.82 25.83 1.10
CA SER A 60 2.44 26.12 0.69
C SER A 60 2.32 26.15 -0.84
N ARG A 61 1.09 26.20 -1.37
CA ARG A 61 0.85 26.29 -2.83
C ARG A 61 1.43 27.58 -3.41
N GLU A 62 1.27 28.69 -2.69
CA GLU A 62 1.82 30.01 -3.03
C GLU A 62 3.34 29.94 -3.07
N LYS A 63 3.95 29.33 -2.05
CA LYS A 63 5.40 29.18 -2.00
C LYS A 63 5.94 28.30 -3.14
N LEU A 64 5.26 27.20 -3.46
CA LEU A 64 5.64 26.34 -4.58
C LEU A 64 5.52 27.06 -5.93
N LEU A 65 4.48 27.88 -6.10
CA LEU A 65 4.34 28.75 -7.27
C LEU A 65 5.50 29.76 -7.36
N GLU A 66 5.89 30.40 -6.25
CA GLU A 66 7.06 31.29 -6.20
C GLU A 66 8.38 30.58 -6.53
N LEU A 67 8.53 29.32 -6.10
CA LEU A 67 9.69 28.49 -6.41
C LEU A 67 9.73 28.07 -7.89
N GLY A 68 8.62 28.19 -8.62
CA GLY A 68 8.54 27.98 -10.06
C GLY A 68 7.95 26.64 -10.49
N VAL A 69 7.12 25.97 -9.69
CA VAL A 69 6.42 24.78 -10.18
C VAL A 69 5.46 25.12 -11.32
N ASP A 70 5.30 24.21 -12.27
CA ASP A 70 4.48 24.42 -13.47
C ASP A 70 3.02 23.99 -13.26
N GLY A 71 2.74 23.22 -12.21
CA GLY A 71 1.41 22.69 -12.00
C GLY A 71 1.26 21.84 -10.75
N PHE A 72 0.02 21.39 -10.55
CA PHE A 72 -0.36 20.55 -9.42
C PHE A 72 -1.23 19.38 -9.89
N GLU A 73 -1.09 18.25 -9.22
CA GLU A 73 -2.12 17.22 -9.26
C GLU A 73 -3.35 17.71 -8.49
N VAL A 74 -4.46 17.91 -9.20
CA VAL A 74 -5.76 18.32 -8.64
C VAL A 74 -6.65 17.12 -8.32
N ILE A 75 -6.37 15.97 -8.93
CA ILE A 75 -7.00 14.69 -8.63
C ILE A 75 -5.91 13.66 -8.42
N ASN A 76 -6.01 12.90 -7.34
CA ASN A 76 -5.19 11.73 -7.14
C ASN A 76 -6.00 10.59 -6.56
N SER A 77 -5.85 9.39 -7.15
CA SER A 77 -6.70 8.26 -6.81
C SER A 77 -8.18 8.69 -6.88
N ASN A 78 -8.99 8.32 -5.89
CA ASN A 78 -10.39 8.70 -5.78
C ASN A 78 -10.64 10.08 -5.13
N VAL A 79 -9.62 10.93 -4.99
CA VAL A 79 -9.73 12.22 -4.28
C VAL A 79 -9.58 13.41 -5.23
N PHE A 80 -10.61 14.27 -5.26
CA PHE A 80 -10.58 15.58 -5.91
C PHE A 80 -10.17 16.66 -4.89
N ASP A 81 -8.97 17.22 -5.03
CA ASP A 81 -8.45 18.29 -4.18
C ASP A 81 -8.99 19.65 -4.65
N LEU A 82 -10.23 19.94 -4.25
CA LEU A 82 -10.93 21.18 -4.62
C LEU A 82 -10.12 22.45 -4.30
N PRO A 83 -9.47 22.60 -3.13
CA PRO A 83 -8.60 23.75 -2.86
C PRO A 83 -7.44 23.89 -3.86
N THR A 84 -6.74 22.81 -4.21
CA THR A 84 -5.68 22.87 -5.24
C THR A 84 -6.24 23.20 -6.61
N TYR A 85 -7.40 22.64 -6.97
CA TYR A 85 -8.07 22.97 -8.22
C TYR A 85 -8.41 24.46 -8.33
N GLN A 86 -8.99 25.04 -7.27
CA GLN A 86 -9.30 26.47 -7.22
C GLN A 86 -8.04 27.33 -7.35
N PHE A 87 -6.97 26.98 -6.63
CA PHE A 87 -5.68 27.68 -6.73
C PHE A 87 -5.10 27.64 -8.15
N VAL A 88 -5.20 26.51 -8.84
CA VAL A 88 -4.79 26.37 -10.25
C VAL A 88 -5.66 27.25 -11.16
N LEU A 89 -6.97 27.32 -10.94
CA LEU A 89 -7.87 28.18 -11.73
C LEU A 89 -7.55 29.67 -11.56
N GLU A 90 -7.23 30.09 -10.34
CA GLU A 90 -6.84 31.47 -10.01
C GLU A 90 -5.50 31.87 -10.63
N ASN A 91 -4.62 30.90 -10.91
CA ASN A 91 -3.29 31.08 -11.48
C ASN A 91 -3.12 30.37 -12.84
N LYS A 92 -4.20 30.26 -13.62
CA LYS A 92 -4.27 29.46 -14.87
C LYS A 92 -3.28 29.90 -15.97
N ASP A 93 -2.78 31.12 -15.91
CA ASP A 93 -1.75 31.66 -16.79
C ASP A 93 -0.37 31.06 -16.50
N LYS A 94 -0.16 30.58 -15.26
CA LYS A 94 1.11 30.02 -14.78
C LYS A 94 1.04 28.52 -14.56
N LEU A 95 -0.09 28.01 -14.05
CA LEU A 95 -0.21 26.63 -13.57
C LEU A 95 -1.08 25.76 -14.47
N VAL A 96 -0.64 24.52 -14.66
CA VAL A 96 -1.45 23.43 -15.21
C VAL A 96 -1.98 22.55 -14.08
N GLY A 97 -3.23 22.13 -14.17
CA GLY A 97 -3.75 21.05 -13.34
C GLY A 97 -3.67 19.73 -14.07
N VAL A 98 -3.30 18.67 -13.36
CA VAL A 98 -3.28 17.30 -13.89
C VAL A 98 -3.95 16.34 -12.90
N SER A 99 -4.28 15.15 -13.35
CA SER A 99 -4.65 14.03 -12.49
C SER A 99 -3.57 12.94 -12.52
N GLY A 100 -3.35 12.30 -11.38
CA GLY A 100 -2.47 11.16 -11.20
C GLY A 100 -3.23 9.97 -10.61
N SER A 101 -2.90 8.76 -11.03
CA SER A 101 -3.54 7.56 -10.47
C SER A 101 -2.80 7.02 -9.24
N ASP A 102 -1.51 7.29 -9.12
CA ASP A 102 -0.61 6.78 -8.08
C ASP A 102 -0.80 5.27 -7.82
N ILE A 103 -1.00 4.52 -8.91
CA ILE A 103 -1.24 3.08 -8.86
C ILE A 103 0.05 2.37 -8.46
N HIS A 104 -0.01 1.65 -7.34
CA HIS A 104 1.09 0.85 -6.80
C HIS A 104 0.89 -0.67 -6.94
N SER A 105 -0.29 -1.11 -7.39
CA SER A 105 -0.60 -2.53 -7.58
C SER A 105 -1.65 -2.73 -8.68
N PRO A 106 -1.65 -3.89 -9.37
CA PRO A 106 -2.53 -4.15 -10.52
C PRO A 106 -4.03 -4.28 -10.15
N ASP A 107 -4.34 -4.48 -8.87
CA ASP A 107 -5.70 -4.59 -8.33
C ASP A 107 -6.31 -3.24 -7.91
N VAL A 108 -5.57 -2.13 -8.07
CA VAL A 108 -6.08 -0.79 -7.79
C VAL A 108 -6.64 -0.19 -9.09
N PRO A 109 -7.92 0.24 -9.11
CA PRO A 109 -8.50 0.83 -10.30
C PRO A 109 -7.94 2.23 -10.55
N SER A 110 -7.96 2.66 -11.82
CA SER A 110 -7.69 4.05 -12.16
C SER A 110 -8.97 4.87 -12.00
N TYR A 111 -8.89 5.96 -11.24
CA TYR A 111 -10.04 6.82 -10.95
C TYR A 111 -10.07 8.08 -11.82
N ALA A 112 -8.95 8.47 -12.41
CA ALA A 112 -8.86 9.74 -13.11
C ALA A 112 -7.87 9.72 -14.27
N TRP A 113 -8.13 10.57 -15.27
CA TRP A 113 -7.27 10.77 -16.43
C TRP A 113 -7.16 12.24 -16.78
N THR A 114 -5.94 12.68 -17.09
CA THR A 114 -5.69 14.00 -17.67
C THR A 114 -6.01 13.89 -19.16
N ILE A 115 -7.01 14.64 -19.60
CA ILE A 115 -7.46 14.68 -20.99
C ILE A 115 -6.77 15.85 -21.69
N LEU A 116 -6.11 15.53 -22.81
CA LEU A 116 -5.38 16.49 -23.63
C LEU A 116 -5.91 16.43 -25.07
N ASN A 117 -6.12 17.59 -25.69
CA ASN A 117 -6.41 17.68 -27.12
C ASN A 117 -5.10 17.85 -27.91
N ALA A 118 -4.26 16.82 -27.88
CA ALA A 118 -2.98 16.84 -28.57
C ALA A 118 -3.16 16.59 -30.08
N ALA A 119 -2.39 17.29 -30.92
CA ALA A 119 -2.43 17.13 -32.38
C ALA A 119 -1.97 15.74 -32.87
N GLY A 120 -1.39 14.93 -31.98
CA GLY A 120 -0.99 13.55 -32.25
C GLY A 120 -0.57 12.83 -30.98
N PHE A 121 -0.47 11.50 -31.05
CA PHE A 121 -0.07 10.65 -29.93
C PHE A 121 1.45 10.52 -29.83
N ASN A 122 2.13 11.64 -29.60
CA ASN A 122 3.58 11.69 -29.42
C ASN A 122 3.97 12.66 -28.29
N ARG A 123 5.21 12.48 -27.79
CA ARG A 123 5.76 13.25 -26.66
C ARG A 123 5.64 14.76 -26.85
N SER A 124 6.02 15.29 -28.02
CA SER A 124 5.98 16.73 -28.29
C SER A 124 4.57 17.29 -28.19
N ALA A 125 3.61 16.69 -28.91
CA ALA A 125 2.24 17.17 -28.96
C ALA A 125 1.54 17.13 -27.58
N ILE A 126 1.86 16.12 -26.76
CA ILE A 126 1.39 16.02 -25.37
C ILE A 126 1.98 17.15 -24.52
N MET A 127 3.30 17.34 -24.60
CA MET A 127 3.98 18.38 -23.83
C MET A 127 3.57 19.79 -24.24
N ASP A 128 3.24 20.02 -25.51
CA ASP A 128 2.72 21.30 -25.99
C ASP A 128 1.39 21.64 -25.31
N GLN A 129 0.49 20.66 -25.12
CA GLN A 129 -0.78 20.89 -24.40
C GLN A 129 -0.54 21.17 -22.91
N LEU A 130 0.36 20.42 -22.27
CA LEU A 130 0.70 20.63 -20.86
C LEU A 130 1.35 22.01 -20.63
N LYS A 131 2.32 22.41 -21.47
CA LYS A 131 2.96 23.73 -21.43
C LYS A 131 1.97 24.87 -21.70
N ALA A 132 1.02 24.65 -22.59
CA ALA A 132 -0.06 25.58 -22.87
C ALA A 132 -1.17 25.59 -21.80
N LYS A 133 -1.05 24.77 -20.74
CA LYS A 133 -2.03 24.59 -19.67
C LYS A 133 -3.43 24.23 -20.18
N LYS A 134 -3.50 23.46 -21.28
CA LYS A 134 -4.74 23.03 -21.94
C LYS A 134 -5.09 21.61 -21.54
N THR A 135 -5.58 21.46 -20.32
CA THR A 135 -5.97 20.18 -19.75
C THR A 135 -7.45 20.15 -19.38
N SER A 136 -8.02 18.96 -19.37
CA SER A 136 -9.32 18.65 -18.76
C SER A 136 -9.18 17.31 -18.03
N TYR A 137 -10.21 16.90 -17.29
CA TYR A 137 -10.15 15.69 -16.48
C TYR A 137 -11.36 14.81 -16.73
N LEU A 138 -11.13 13.52 -16.84
CA LEU A 138 -12.15 12.51 -16.61
C LEU A 138 -11.91 11.99 -15.20
N PHE A 139 -12.90 12.13 -14.31
CA PHE A 139 -12.84 11.64 -12.94
C PHE A 139 -14.06 10.78 -12.66
N ASP A 140 -13.81 9.53 -12.28
CA ASP A 140 -14.81 8.58 -11.83
C ASP A 140 -14.42 8.10 -10.42
N PRO A 141 -15.13 8.53 -9.36
CA PRO A 141 -14.82 8.12 -7.99
C PRO A 141 -15.08 6.63 -7.73
N THR A 142 -15.78 5.93 -8.63
CA THR A 142 -16.00 4.48 -8.54
C THR A 142 -14.84 3.67 -9.13
N GLY A 143 -13.98 4.32 -9.93
CA GLY A 143 -12.79 3.72 -10.53
C GLY A 143 -13.08 2.93 -11.81
N SER A 144 -12.02 2.61 -12.55
CA SER A 144 -12.11 1.81 -13.76
C SER A 144 -12.71 0.43 -13.45
N PRO A 145 -13.73 -0.01 -14.21
CA PRO A 145 -14.46 -1.25 -13.90
C PRO A 145 -13.65 -2.53 -14.18
N TYR A 146 -12.60 -2.44 -14.99
CA TYR A 146 -11.79 -3.59 -15.39
C TYR A 146 -10.42 -3.53 -14.70
N LEU A 147 -10.22 -4.46 -13.77
CA LEU A 147 -8.90 -4.75 -13.22
C LEU A 147 -8.31 -5.95 -14.00
N PRO A 148 -7.03 -5.90 -14.36
CA PRO A 148 -6.36 -7.06 -14.95
C PRO A 148 -6.42 -8.22 -13.96
N GLU A 149 -6.92 -9.38 -14.41
CA GLU A 149 -6.73 -10.61 -13.68
C GLU A 149 -5.24 -10.95 -13.63
N PHE A 150 -4.72 -11.23 -12.45
CA PHE A 150 -3.35 -11.71 -12.27
C PHE A 150 -3.37 -13.10 -11.63
N SER A 151 -2.55 -14.00 -12.16
CA SER A 151 -2.41 -15.34 -11.61
C SER A 151 -1.48 -15.34 -10.40
N ILE A 152 -1.95 -15.85 -9.27
CA ILE A 152 -1.11 -16.08 -8.09
C ILE A 152 -0.26 -17.33 -8.33
N SER A 153 1.06 -17.23 -8.14
CA SER A 153 1.97 -18.36 -8.35
C SER A 153 1.81 -19.44 -7.26
N SER A 154 2.09 -20.71 -7.59
CA SER A 154 2.13 -21.80 -6.58
C SER A 154 3.14 -21.55 -5.47
N ARG A 155 4.22 -20.81 -5.76
CA ARG A 155 5.21 -20.39 -4.78
C ARG A 155 4.63 -19.41 -3.77
N TYR A 156 3.76 -18.49 -4.21
CA TYR A 156 3.06 -17.59 -3.31
C TYR A 156 2.19 -18.37 -2.32
N TYR A 157 1.37 -19.32 -2.77
CA TYR A 157 0.52 -20.12 -1.86
C TYR A 157 1.32 -20.91 -0.80
N LYS A 158 2.53 -21.38 -1.14
CA LYS A 158 3.40 -22.07 -0.17
C LYS A 158 3.90 -21.14 0.94
N LEU A 159 4.05 -19.85 0.63
CA LEU A 159 4.62 -18.85 1.53
C LEU A 159 3.56 -17.94 2.15
N SER A 160 2.34 -17.89 1.60
CA SER A 160 1.28 -16.98 2.05
C SER A 160 0.89 -17.26 3.50
N MET A 161 0.85 -18.54 3.91
CA MET A 161 0.58 -18.88 5.31
C MET A 161 1.64 -18.31 6.27
N LEU A 162 2.92 -18.29 5.88
CA LEU A 162 3.96 -17.66 6.69
C LEU A 162 3.76 -16.14 6.75
N ASN A 163 3.39 -15.53 5.63
CA ASN A 163 3.01 -14.12 5.60
C ASN A 163 1.80 -13.85 6.51
N ASP A 164 0.77 -14.67 6.50
CA ASP A 164 -0.42 -14.48 7.34
C ASP A 164 -0.12 -14.59 8.83
N ILE A 165 0.78 -15.51 9.22
CA ILE A 165 1.28 -15.59 10.60
C ILE A 165 2.03 -14.30 10.97
N VAL A 166 2.89 -13.80 10.08
CA VAL A 166 3.59 -12.53 10.29
C VAL A 166 2.57 -11.39 10.42
N GLN A 167 1.59 -11.29 9.53
CA GLN A 167 0.55 -10.26 9.58
C GLN A 167 -0.28 -10.35 10.87
N LEU A 168 -0.61 -11.56 11.34
CA LEU A 168 -1.26 -11.75 12.63
C LEU A 168 -0.41 -11.21 13.79
N LEU A 169 0.89 -11.50 13.81
CA LEU A 169 1.79 -10.97 14.84
C LEU A 169 1.94 -9.44 14.74
N TYR A 170 1.98 -8.90 13.51
CA TYR A 170 1.98 -7.46 13.27
C TYR A 170 0.68 -6.80 13.75
N SER A 171 -0.46 -7.49 13.69
CA SER A 171 -1.76 -6.96 14.15
C SER A 171 -1.81 -6.66 15.65
N PHE A 172 -0.89 -7.21 16.45
CA PHE A 172 -0.77 -6.88 17.87
C PHE A 172 -0.12 -5.52 18.15
N ARG A 173 0.34 -4.84 17.10
CA ARG A 173 0.80 -3.47 17.20
C ARG A 173 0.14 -2.60 16.14
N TYR A 174 -0.14 -1.37 16.52
CA TYR A 174 -0.20 -0.30 15.57
C TYR A 174 1.21 0.16 15.28
N TYR A 175 1.54 0.24 14.00
CA TYR A 175 2.80 0.79 13.56
C TYR A 175 2.57 1.71 12.38
N ASP A 176 2.89 2.98 12.60
CA ASP A 176 2.82 4.03 11.60
C ASP A 176 4.24 4.58 11.42
N HIS A 177 4.78 4.44 10.22
CA HIS A 177 6.10 4.95 9.89
C HIS A 177 6.07 6.38 9.38
N GLY A 178 4.89 6.97 9.16
CA GLY A 178 4.76 8.21 8.44
C GLY A 178 4.81 8.06 6.93
N THR A 179 4.84 9.20 6.25
CA THR A 179 4.96 9.27 4.78
C THR A 179 6.37 8.87 4.33
N TYR A 180 6.47 7.94 3.38
CA TYR A 180 7.75 7.46 2.86
C TYR A 180 8.51 8.55 2.10
N SER A 181 9.80 8.67 2.40
CA SER A 181 10.75 9.41 1.58
C SER A 181 11.34 8.47 0.55
N PHE A 182 11.38 8.89 -0.72
CA PHE A 182 12.02 8.17 -1.84
C PHE A 182 13.53 7.91 -1.67
N ARG A 183 14.10 8.18 -0.49
CA ARG A 183 15.48 7.86 -0.08
C ARG A 183 15.59 6.65 0.87
N GLY A 184 14.48 5.94 1.13
CA GLY A 184 14.50 4.77 2.02
C GLY A 184 14.31 5.11 3.50
N SER A 185 13.86 6.32 3.81
CA SER A 185 13.50 6.79 5.14
C SER A 185 12.06 7.29 5.17
N PHE A 186 11.62 7.87 6.28
CA PHE A 186 10.28 8.43 6.43
C PHE A 186 10.36 9.90 6.87
N CYS A 187 9.45 10.73 6.36
CA CYS A 187 9.42 12.16 6.62
C CYS A 187 8.79 12.52 7.97
N GLN A 188 8.25 11.55 8.70
CA GLN A 188 7.60 11.76 9.99
C GLN A 188 8.14 10.78 11.03
N PRO A 189 8.07 11.11 12.34
CA PRO A 189 8.43 10.18 13.39
C PRO A 189 7.54 8.93 13.33
N SER A 190 8.15 7.75 13.49
CA SER A 190 7.37 6.52 13.57
C SER A 190 6.69 6.38 14.92
N ILE A 191 5.41 6.02 14.93
CA ILE A 191 4.64 5.73 16.14
C ILE A 191 4.43 4.22 16.22
N THR A 192 4.87 3.62 17.33
CA THR A 192 4.60 2.20 17.62
C THR A 192 3.78 2.09 18.89
N GLN A 193 2.62 1.44 18.81
CA GLN A 193 1.79 1.13 19.97
C GLN A 193 1.50 -0.36 20.00
N VAL A 194 1.93 -1.05 21.06
CA VAL A 194 1.62 -2.47 21.26
C VAL A 194 0.31 -2.61 22.02
N TYR A 195 -0.61 -3.40 21.50
CA TYR A 195 -1.89 -3.70 22.12
C TYR A 195 -1.76 -4.87 23.09
N ALA A 196 -1.26 -4.60 24.29
CA ALA A 196 -0.98 -5.63 25.30
C ALA A 196 -2.18 -6.55 25.62
N GLN A 197 -3.40 -6.03 25.59
CA GLN A 197 -4.61 -6.84 25.76
C GLN A 197 -4.81 -7.84 24.61
N MET A 198 -4.58 -7.43 23.36
CA MET A 198 -4.66 -8.34 22.20
C MET A 198 -3.57 -9.41 22.28
N VAL A 199 -2.36 -9.05 22.71
CA VAL A 199 -1.28 -10.01 22.97
C VAL A 199 -1.69 -11.02 24.04
N GLY A 200 -2.25 -10.54 25.16
CA GLY A 200 -2.74 -11.40 26.25
C GLY A 200 -3.81 -12.39 25.78
N TRP A 201 -4.81 -11.92 25.03
CA TRP A 201 -5.82 -12.79 24.42
C TRP A 201 -5.24 -13.76 23.39
N GLY A 202 -4.27 -13.32 22.58
CA GLY A 202 -3.56 -14.18 21.64
C GLY A 202 -2.85 -15.34 22.35
N ILE A 203 -2.12 -15.06 23.43
CA ILE A 203 -1.46 -16.09 24.27
C ILE A 203 -2.52 -17.01 24.88
N PHE A 204 -3.62 -16.46 25.40
CA PHE A 204 -4.72 -17.25 25.96
C PHE A 204 -5.30 -18.24 24.92
N TYR A 205 -5.53 -17.80 23.68
CA TYR A 205 -6.02 -18.68 22.62
C TYR A 205 -5.01 -19.76 22.23
N LEU A 206 -3.70 -19.46 22.21
CA LEU A 206 -2.66 -20.47 21.98
C LEU A 206 -2.68 -21.55 23.07
N ILE A 207 -2.87 -21.15 24.33
CA ILE A 207 -3.02 -22.09 25.45
C ILE A 207 -4.28 -22.94 25.25
N LEU A 208 -5.42 -22.35 24.89
CA LEU A 208 -6.65 -23.10 24.62
C LEU A 208 -6.46 -24.13 23.50
N VAL A 209 -5.86 -23.75 22.37
CA VAL A 209 -5.58 -24.67 21.26
C VAL A 209 -4.69 -25.82 21.71
N PHE A 210 -3.65 -25.54 22.49
CA PHE A 210 -2.78 -26.57 23.07
C PHE A 210 -3.56 -27.52 23.99
N LEU A 211 -4.39 -26.99 24.88
CA LEU A 211 -5.22 -27.81 25.77
C LEU A 211 -6.20 -28.69 24.99
N PHE A 212 -6.87 -28.15 23.97
CA PHE A 212 -7.74 -28.94 23.10
C PHE A 212 -6.96 -30.05 22.39
N PHE A 213 -5.79 -29.74 21.83
CA PHE A 213 -4.92 -30.73 21.19
C PHE A 213 -4.56 -31.86 22.15
N GLU A 214 -4.16 -31.54 23.39
CA GLU A 214 -3.81 -32.53 24.41
C GLU A 214 -5.01 -33.41 24.81
N VAL A 215 -6.21 -32.83 24.93
CA VAL A 215 -7.45 -33.58 25.17
C VAL A 215 -7.74 -34.55 24.02
N PHE A 216 -7.68 -34.08 22.76
CA PHE A 216 -7.89 -34.93 21.60
C PHE A 216 -6.84 -36.05 21.50
N ARG A 217 -5.57 -35.73 21.76
CA ARG A 217 -4.47 -36.71 21.81
C ARG A 217 -4.72 -37.77 22.86
N GLY A 218 -5.17 -37.37 24.06
CA GLY A 218 -5.55 -38.28 25.13
C GLY A 218 -6.71 -39.21 24.74
N ILE A 219 -7.77 -38.68 24.12
CA ILE A 219 -8.91 -39.46 23.62
C ILE A 219 -8.44 -40.47 22.55
N ALA A 220 -7.68 -40.02 21.56
CA ALA A 220 -7.18 -40.88 20.49
C ALA A 220 -6.31 -42.03 21.02
N TYR A 221 -5.41 -41.72 21.97
CA TYR A 221 -4.59 -42.74 22.63
C TYR A 221 -5.42 -43.72 23.46
N GLY A 222 -6.43 -43.23 24.19
CA GLY A 222 -7.37 -44.06 24.94
C GLY A 222 -8.14 -45.04 24.04
N LEU A 223 -8.69 -44.55 22.93
CA LEU A 223 -9.38 -45.38 21.93
C LEU A 223 -8.45 -46.42 21.29
N TRP A 224 -7.22 -46.03 20.95
CA TRP A 224 -6.20 -46.95 20.45
C TRP A 224 -5.85 -48.04 21.47
N TYR A 225 -5.69 -47.69 22.74
CA TYR A 225 -5.40 -48.65 23.81
C TYR A 225 -6.56 -49.64 24.03
N LEU A 226 -7.80 -49.15 24.07
CA LEU A 226 -9.00 -49.98 24.22
C LEU A 226 -9.18 -50.93 23.03
N SER A 227 -9.02 -50.45 21.79
CA SER A 227 -9.12 -51.29 20.60
C SER A 227 -8.05 -52.38 20.56
N ARG A 228 -6.79 -52.05 20.91
CA ARG A 228 -5.70 -53.03 21.03
C ARG A 228 -6.02 -54.12 22.06
N ASN A 229 -6.52 -53.73 23.23
CA ASN A 229 -6.92 -54.68 24.28
C ASN A 229 -8.10 -55.55 23.87
N LEU A 230 -9.08 -54.98 23.18
CA LEU A 230 -10.21 -55.73 22.63
C LEU A 230 -9.74 -56.78 21.62
N VAL A 231 -8.87 -56.41 20.68
CA VAL A 231 -8.28 -57.34 19.70
C VAL A 231 -7.48 -58.45 20.40
N ALA A 232 -6.69 -58.13 21.43
CA ALA A 232 -5.95 -59.13 22.21
C ALA A 232 -6.88 -60.11 22.94
N ARG A 233 -7.98 -59.61 23.52
CA ARG A 233 -9.02 -60.45 24.16
C ARG A 233 -9.72 -61.35 23.13
N LEU A 234 -10.09 -60.82 21.97
CA LEU A 234 -10.71 -61.61 20.89
C LEU A 234 -9.77 -62.70 20.35
N LYS A 235 -8.48 -62.40 20.16
CA LYS A 235 -7.46 -63.40 19.77
C LYS A 235 -7.32 -64.51 20.82
N SER A 236 -7.26 -64.15 22.11
CA SER A 236 -7.19 -65.12 23.20
C SER A 236 -8.44 -66.01 23.29
N ALA A 237 -9.63 -65.43 23.11
CA ALA A 237 -10.89 -66.19 23.09
C ALA A 237 -10.96 -67.18 21.92
N ARG A 238 -10.52 -66.75 20.71
CA ARG A 238 -10.43 -67.63 19.53
C ARG A 238 -9.46 -68.79 19.75
N LYS A 239 -8.30 -68.54 20.37
CA LYS A 239 -7.32 -69.59 20.70
C LYS A 239 -7.92 -70.64 21.64
N ARG A 240 -8.63 -70.23 22.70
CA ARG A 240 -9.32 -71.14 23.64
C ARG A 240 -10.41 -71.98 22.96
N ARG A 241 -11.15 -71.40 22.02
CA ARG A 241 -12.19 -72.13 21.26
C ARG A 241 -11.58 -73.23 20.37
N ASN A 242 -10.45 -72.93 19.72
CA ASN A 242 -9.76 -73.90 18.87
C ASN A 242 -9.14 -75.07 19.66
N THR A 243 -8.64 -74.84 20.88
CA THR A 243 -8.09 -75.92 21.73
C THR A 243 -9.14 -76.90 22.21
N ASN A 244 -10.39 -76.46 22.41
CA ASN A 244 -11.47 -77.33 22.89
C ASN A 244 -12.08 -78.23 21.79
N HIS A 245 -11.75 -78.02 20.52
CA HIS A 245 -12.23 -78.87 19.41
C HIS A 245 -11.29 -80.04 19.07
N ILE A 246 -10.15 -80.16 19.75
CA ILE A 246 -9.13 -81.20 19.51
C ILE A 246 -9.16 -82.29 20.61
N GLN A 247 -10.05 -82.17 21.59
CA GLN A 247 -10.33 -83.18 22.61
C GLN A 247 -11.68 -83.84 22.36
#